data_AF-A0A2G6TGJ6-F1
#
_entry.id   AF-A0A2G6TGJ6-F1
#
_cell.length_a   1.000
_cell.length_b   1.000
_cell.length_c   1.000
_cell.angle_alpha   90.00
_cell.angle_beta   90.00
_cell.angle_gamma   90.00
#
_symmetry.space_group_name_H-M   'P 1'
#
loop_
_entity.id
_entity.type
_entity.pdbx_description
1 polymer ?
#
loop_
_entity_poly.entity_id
_entity_poly.type
_entity_poly.pdbx_seq_one_letter_code
_entity_poly.pdbx_strand_id
1 'polypeptide(L)'
;MFLLLITLFLLGFLLAYLFGDERSFAINKTVGSAYTFSNEVILNAFLVISQILFIFGYLILFLLKRKTNYYISLAHFEIIILAYYSISFENFTVSVIFGAISIILFLINIFKSQK
;
A
#
# COMPACT_ATOMS: atom_id res chain seq x y z
N MET A 1 6.67 -10.02 17.87
CA MET A 1 6.20 -9.97 16.45
C MET A 1 5.35 -8.73 16.15
N PHE A 2 4.36 -8.39 16.98
CA PHE A 2 3.54 -7.18 16.80
C PHE A 2 4.36 -5.86 16.83
N LEU A 3 5.25 -5.73 17.82
CA LEU A 3 6.18 -4.59 17.94
C LEU A 3 7.08 -4.43 16.71
N LEU A 4 7.57 -5.55 16.15
CA LEU A 4 8.40 -5.58 14.95
C LEU A 4 7.65 -5.02 13.72
N LEU A 5 6.38 -5.38 13.58
CA LEU A 5 5.49 -4.90 12.51
C LEU A 5 5.23 -3.39 12.62
N ILE A 6 5.01 -2.88 13.84
CA ILE A 6 4.86 -1.44 14.08
C ILE A 6 6.15 -0.69 13.75
N THR A 7 7.31 -1.21 14.14
CA THR A 7 8.60 -0.58 13.81
C THR A 7 8.89 -0.60 12.30
N LEU A 8 8.57 -1.68 11.59
CA LEU A 8 8.71 -1.75 10.13
C LEU A 8 7.77 -0.77 9.41
N PHE A 9 6.54 -0.61 9.92
CA PHE A 9 5.59 0.36 9.39
C PHE A 9 6.06 1.80 9.58
N LEU A 10 6.49 2.16 10.80
CA LEU A 10 7.06 3.48 11.10
C LEU A 10 8.30 3.76 10.25
N LEU A 11 9.16 2.76 10.05
CA LEU A 11 10.33 2.87 9.18
C LEU A 11 9.92 3.12 7.73
N GLY A 12 8.94 2.37 7.20
CA GLY A 12 8.43 2.57 5.85
C GLY A 12 7.82 3.95 5.65
N PHE A 13 7.05 4.43 6.63
CA PHE A 13 6.49 5.78 6.64
C PHE A 13 7.58 6.86 6.67
N LEU A 14 8.59 6.68 7.53
CA LEU A 14 9.73 7.59 7.65
C LEU A 14 10.53 7.64 6.34
N LEU A 15 10.78 6.49 5.71
CA LEU A 15 11.48 6.42 4.42
C LEU A 15 10.66 7.08 3.30
N ALA A 16 9.35 6.84 3.26
CA ALA A 16 8.47 7.50 2.29
C ALA A 16 8.39 9.02 2.51
N TYR A 17 8.48 9.50 3.75
CA TYR A 17 8.52 10.92 4.08
C TYR A 17 9.87 11.56 3.71
N LEU A 18 10.99 10.88 4.01
CA LEU A 18 12.34 11.41 3.76
C LEU A 18 12.76 11.37 2.28
N PHE A 19 12.29 10.37 1.53
CA PHE A 19 12.66 10.14 0.14
C PHE A 19 11.50 10.36 -0.84
N GLY A 20 10.32 10.73 -0.35
CA GLY A 20 9.23 11.15 -1.21
C GLY A 20 9.57 12.52 -1.77
N ASP A 21 9.81 12.61 -3.08
CA ASP A 21 9.87 13.89 -3.77
C ASP A 21 8.56 14.64 -3.50
N GLU A 22 8.60 15.64 -2.62
CA GLU A 22 7.49 16.57 -2.42
C GLU A 22 7.32 17.35 -3.73
N ARG A 23 6.55 16.78 -4.67
CA ARG A 23 5.95 17.56 -5.76
C ARG A 23 4.96 18.50 -5.08
N SER A 24 5.43 19.67 -4.67
CA SER A 24 4.61 20.76 -4.17
C SER A 24 3.62 21.13 -5.27
N PHE A 25 2.38 20.68 -5.15
CA PHE A 25 1.30 21.12 -6.03
C PHE A 25 1.07 22.61 -5.75
N ALA A 26 1.65 23.46 -6.60
CA ALA A 26 1.39 24.89 -6.56
C ALA A 26 -0.09 25.11 -6.93
N ILE A 27 -0.94 25.32 -5.93
CA ILE A 27 -2.33 25.70 -6.12
C ILE A 27 -2.34 27.14 -6.65
N ASN A 28 -2.37 27.29 -7.97
CA ASN A 28 -2.57 28.60 -8.59
C ASN A 28 -4.04 29.01 -8.37
N LYS A 29 -4.28 29.85 -7.36
CA LYS A 29 -5.61 30.32 -6.88
C LYS A 29 -6.41 31.13 -7.92
N THR A 30 -5.86 31.40 -9.09
CA THR A 30 -6.38 32.45 -10.00
C THR A 30 -7.33 31.92 -11.09
N VAL A 31 -7.44 30.61 -11.29
CA VAL A 31 -8.42 30.01 -12.21
C VAL A 31 -9.00 28.80 -11.48
N GLY A 32 -10.33 28.73 -11.37
CA GLY A 32 -11.05 27.73 -10.57
C GLY A 32 -10.40 26.35 -10.67
N SER A 33 -9.99 25.82 -9.52
CA SER A 33 -9.37 24.52 -9.27
C SER A 33 -9.54 23.50 -10.41
N ALA A 34 -8.70 23.59 -11.43
CA ALA A 34 -8.54 22.53 -12.39
C ALA A 34 -7.63 21.49 -11.73
N TYR A 35 -8.22 20.58 -10.96
CA TYR A 35 -7.53 19.36 -10.56
C TYR A 35 -7.20 18.61 -11.84
N THR A 36 -5.98 18.81 -12.34
CA THR A 36 -5.37 17.91 -13.30
C THR A 36 -5.07 16.64 -12.52
N PHE A 37 -6.08 15.77 -12.39
CA PHE A 37 -5.86 14.40 -11.96
C PHE A 37 -4.91 13.79 -12.98
N SER A 38 -3.61 13.74 -12.66
CA SER A 38 -2.69 12.95 -13.46
C SER A 38 -3.15 11.50 -13.37
N ASN A 39 -3.06 10.77 -14.48
CA ASN A 39 -3.37 9.33 -14.49
C ASN A 39 -2.59 8.59 -13.36
N GLU A 40 -1.42 9.10 -12.98
CA GLU A 40 -0.59 8.61 -11.87
C GLU A 40 -1.36 8.54 -10.53
N VAL A 41 -2.22 9.51 -10.21
CA VAL A 41 -3.01 9.50 -8.96
C VAL A 41 -4.01 8.33 -8.95
N ILE A 42 -4.67 8.08 -10.07
CA ILE A 42 -5.63 6.98 -10.22
C ILE A 42 -4.89 5.63 -10.21
N LEU A 43 -3.73 5.55 -10.86
CA LEU A 43 -2.91 4.34 -10.92
C LEU A 43 -2.34 4.00 -9.52
N ASN A 44 -2.03 4.98 -8.69
CA ASN A 44 -1.55 4.74 -7.32
C ASN A 44 -2.64 4.35 -6.31
N ALA A 45 -3.94 4.43 -6.66
CA ALA A 45 -5.03 4.08 -5.75
C ALA A 45 -4.97 2.62 -5.29
N PHE A 46 -4.58 1.69 -6.18
CA PHE A 46 -4.46 0.25 -5.84
C PHE A 46 -3.41 -0.01 -4.77
N LEU A 47 -2.28 0.70 -4.84
CA LEU A 47 -1.20 0.62 -3.87
C LEU A 47 -1.67 1.09 -2.48
N VAL A 48 -2.35 2.25 -2.45
CA VAL A 48 -2.89 2.83 -1.21
C VAL A 48 -3.93 1.89 -0.59
N ILE A 49 -4.85 1.34 -1.38
CA ILE A 49 -5.83 0.35 -0.92
C ILE A 49 -5.09 -0.86 -0.33
N SER A 50 -4.08 -1.37 -1.02
CA SER A 50 -3.32 -2.52 -0.54
C SER A 50 -2.62 -2.25 0.79
N GLN A 51 -2.06 -1.05 1.01
CA GLN A 51 -1.48 -0.66 2.29
C GLN A 51 -2.51 -0.59 3.41
N ILE A 52 -3.68 0.00 3.13
CA ILE A 52 -4.80 0.06 4.08
C ILE A 52 -5.21 -1.35 4.48
N LEU A 53 -5.35 -2.27 3.51
CA LEU A 53 -5.66 -3.68 3.78
C LEU A 53 -4.56 -4.38 4.57
N PHE A 54 -3.29 -4.08 4.29
CA PHE A 54 -2.18 -4.63 5.05
C PHE A 54 -2.22 -4.20 6.52
N ILE A 55 -2.42 -2.91 6.80
CA ILE A 55 -2.39 -2.39 8.17
C ILE A 55 -3.70 -2.70 8.88
N PHE A 56 -4.80 -2.16 8.37
CA PHE A 56 -6.10 -2.24 9.03
C PHE A 56 -6.75 -3.61 8.82
N GLY A 57 -6.60 -4.20 7.64
CA GLY A 57 -7.17 -5.51 7.36
C GLY A 57 -6.56 -6.60 8.24
N TYR A 58 -5.22 -6.67 8.36
CA TYR A 58 -4.59 -7.62 9.29
C TYR A 58 -4.83 -7.27 10.75
N LEU A 59 -4.91 -5.98 11.12
CA LEU A 59 -5.30 -5.59 12.48
C LEU A 59 -6.71 -6.08 12.83
N ILE A 60 -7.68 -5.93 11.93
CA ILE A 60 -9.06 -6.43 12.11
C ILE A 60 -9.05 -7.96 12.26
N LEU A 61 -8.32 -8.67 11.39
CA LEU A 61 -8.22 -10.14 11.50
C LEU A 61 -7.61 -10.58 12.83
N PHE A 62 -6.59 -9.86 13.31
CA PHE A 62 -6.00 -10.08 14.62
C PHE A 62 -6.99 -9.84 15.77
N LEU A 63 -7.74 -8.73 15.74
CA LEU A 63 -8.78 -8.43 16.74
C LEU A 63 -9.90 -9.47 16.75
N LEU A 64 -10.25 -10.02 15.58
CA LEU A 64 -11.20 -11.12 15.42
C LEU A 64 -10.63 -12.49 15.83
N LYS A 65 -9.38 -12.55 16.30
CA LYS A 65 -8.65 -13.77 16.68
C LYS A 65 -8.59 -14.81 15.55
N ARG A 66 -8.58 -14.35 14.30
CA ARG A 66 -8.50 -15.19 13.11
C ARG A 66 -7.06 -15.61 12.85
N LYS A 67 -6.81 -16.89 12.54
CA LYS A 67 -5.46 -17.37 12.18
C LYS A 67 -5.16 -17.02 10.73
N THR A 68 -4.16 -16.18 10.50
CA THR A 68 -3.69 -15.84 9.14
C THR A 68 -2.52 -16.72 8.73
N ASN A 69 -2.37 -16.96 7.43
CA ASN A 69 -1.22 -17.69 6.92
C ASN A 69 -0.03 -16.74 6.81
N TYR A 70 1.01 -17.00 7.61
CA TYR A 70 2.20 -16.17 7.68
C TYR A 70 2.88 -15.96 6.31
N TYR A 71 3.01 -17.00 5.50
CA TYR A 71 3.67 -16.90 4.18
C TYR A 71 2.88 -16.02 3.22
N ILE A 72 1.54 -16.07 3.28
CA ILE A 72 0.68 -15.22 2.45
C ILE A 72 0.73 -13.77 2.94
N SER A 73 0.78 -13.56 4.26
CA SER A 73 0.97 -12.21 4.83
C SER A 73 2.32 -11.61 4.46
N LEU A 74 3.39 -12.42 4.45
CA LEU A 74 4.73 -12.00 4.04
C LEU A 74 4.78 -11.66 2.55
N ALA A 75 4.24 -12.53 1.69
CA ALA A 75 4.16 -12.26 0.25
C ALA A 75 3.32 -11.00 -0.04
N HIS A 76 2.22 -10.79 0.70
CA HIS A 76 1.42 -9.56 0.60
C HIS A 76 2.29 -8.32 0.91
N PHE A 77 3.11 -8.36 1.96
CA PHE A 77 4.01 -7.27 2.31
C PHE A 77 5.09 -7.02 1.24
N GLU A 78 5.74 -8.08 0.76
CA GLU A 78 6.81 -7.99 -0.25
C GLU A 78 6.31 -7.40 -1.56
N ILE A 79 5.10 -7.78 -1.99
CA ILE A 79 4.50 -7.22 -3.22
C ILE A 79 4.22 -5.72 -3.06
N ILE A 80 3.81 -5.25 -1.87
CA ILE A 80 3.65 -3.82 -1.61
C ILE A 80 5.00 -3.10 -1.77
N ILE A 81 6.09 -3.67 -1.23
CA ILE A 81 7.44 -3.08 -1.38
C ILE A 81 7.87 -3.04 -2.85
N LEU A 82 7.67 -4.14 -3.60
CA LEU A 82 8.00 -4.21 -5.02
C LEU A 82 7.20 -3.19 -5.85
N ALA A 83 5.92 -3.00 -5.50
CA ALA A 83 5.08 -2.00 -6.13
C ALA A 83 5.62 -0.57 -5.85
N TYR A 84 6.04 -0.26 -4.62
CA TYR A 84 6.71 1.00 -4.30
C TYR A 84 8.01 1.19 -5.08
N TYR A 85 8.85 0.16 -5.12
CA TYR A 85 10.10 0.21 -5.86
C TYR A 85 9.86 0.49 -7.35
N SER A 86 8.81 -0.09 -7.94
CA SER A 86 8.46 0.17 -9.35
C SER A 86 8.03 1.62 -9.63
N ILE A 87 7.44 2.32 -8.65
CA ILE A 87 7.11 3.75 -8.77
C ILE A 87 8.37 4.59 -8.86
N SER A 88 9.45 4.23 -8.16
CA SER A 88 10.74 4.94 -8.22
C SER A 88 11.39 4.92 -9.60
N PHE A 89 10.98 4.00 -10.49
CA PHE A 89 11.40 3.96 -11.90
C PHE A 89 10.32 4.47 -12.86
N GLU A 90 9.33 5.22 -12.36
CA GLU A 90 8.19 5.75 -13.12
C GLU A 90 7.36 4.65 -13.83
N ASN A 91 7.45 3.41 -13.36
CA ASN A 91 6.82 2.26 -13.98
C ASN A 91 5.43 1.98 -13.37
N PHE A 92 4.52 2.94 -13.57
CA PHE A 92 3.20 2.94 -12.94
C PHE A 92 2.31 1.75 -13.32
N THR A 93 2.44 1.23 -14.55
CA THR A 93 1.69 0.04 -14.99
C THR A 93 2.07 -1.20 -14.16
N VAL A 94 3.36 -1.38 -13.88
CA VAL A 94 3.84 -2.49 -13.05
C VAL A 94 3.38 -2.32 -11.60
N SER A 95 3.41 -1.10 -11.07
CA SER A 95 2.89 -0.79 -9.74
C SER A 95 1.43 -1.18 -9.58
N VAL A 96 0.58 -0.88 -10.58
CA VAL A 96 -0.85 -1.27 -10.58
C VAL A 96 -1.02 -2.77 -10.58
N ILE A 97 -0.27 -3.49 -11.42
CA ILE A 97 -0.35 -4.95 -11.49
C ILE A 97 0.02 -5.56 -10.13
N PHE A 98 1.11 -5.10 -9.52
CA PHE A 98 1.51 -5.55 -8.19
C PHE A 98 0.47 -5.17 -7.13
N GLY A 99 -0.06 -3.95 -7.13
CA GLY A 99 -1.13 -3.53 -6.23
C GLY A 99 -2.38 -4.41 -6.33
N ALA A 100 -2.78 -4.80 -7.54
CA ALA A 100 -3.91 -5.71 -7.75
C ALA A 100 -3.63 -7.13 -7.21
N ILE A 101 -2.44 -7.68 -7.49
CA ILE A 101 -2.02 -8.99 -6.95
C ILE A 101 -1.98 -8.97 -5.42
N SER A 102 -1.50 -7.87 -4.86
CA SER A 102 -1.43 -7.62 -3.42
C SER A 102 -2.80 -7.72 -2.74
N ILE A 103 -3.82 -7.08 -3.33
CA ILE A 103 -5.22 -7.17 -2.87
C ILE A 103 -5.74 -8.62 -2.96
N ILE A 104 -5.43 -9.32 -4.05
CA ILE A 104 -5.82 -10.73 -4.22
C ILE A 104 -5.21 -11.60 -3.12
N LEU A 105 -3.93 -11.41 -2.79
CA LEU A 105 -3.27 -12.16 -1.70
C LEU A 105 -3.95 -11.92 -0.35
N PHE A 106 -4.34 -10.67 -0.06
CA PHE A 106 -5.09 -10.36 1.15
C PHE A 106 -6.42 -11.11 1.21
N LEU A 107 -7.20 -11.12 0.11
CA LEU A 107 -8.46 -11.85 0.02
C LEU A 107 -8.24 -13.36 0.20
N ILE A 108 -7.25 -13.94 -0.46
CA ILE A 108 -6.88 -15.36 -0.29
C ILE A 108 -6.56 -15.66 1.18
N ASN A 109 -5.84 -14.76 1.86
CA ASN A 109 -5.51 -14.94 3.27
C ASN A 109 -6.77 -14.92 4.16
N ILE A 110 -7.72 -14.02 3.89
CA ILE A 110 -9.03 -14.01 4.56
C ILE A 110 -9.76 -15.34 4.35
N PHE A 111 -9.85 -15.83 3.11
CA PHE A 111 -10.56 -17.08 2.81
C PHE A 111 -9.93 -18.30 3.47
N LYS A 112 -8.59 -18.34 3.53
CA LYS A 112 -7.86 -19.39 4.26
C LYS A 112 -7.87 -19.20 5.78
N SER A 113 -8.31 -18.04 6.26
CA SER A 113 -8.29 -17.73 7.69
C SER A 113 -9.42 -18.44 8.43
N GLN A 114 -9.06 -19.56 9.06
CA GLN A 114 -9.96 -20.29 9.96
C GLN A 114 -9.96 -19.66 11.37
N LYS A 115 -11.06 -19.90 12.09
CA LYS A 115 -11.27 -19.41 13.46
C LYS A 115 -10.45 -20.23 14.45
#